data_AF-A0A257LZA7-F1
#
_entry.id   AF-A0A257LZA7-F1
#
_cell.length_a   1.000
_cell.length_b   1.000
_cell.length_c   1.000
_cell.angle_alpha   90.00
_cell.angle_beta   90.00
_cell.angle_gamma   90.00
#
_symmetry.space_group_name_H-M   'P 1'
#
loop_
_entity.id
_entity.type
_entity.pdbx_description
1 polymer ?
#
loop_
_entity_poly.entity_id
_entity_poly.type
_entity_poly.pdbx_seq_one_letter_code
_entity_poly.pdbx_strand_id
1 'polypeptide(L)'
;MIHHYETFQVLETLLSLGMDREVVTDFYSFLVHTGSTNTGFEFDIWAWRDRNFHNNYPPHGWCAARFNECFRNMLVREDTHDPVLHLASALAPLWLQPGKQVKVTNAPTDFGTISYTIDATEGGAKVTLDPTWRSAPKSVRFHIPWFAELKSASVDGKEVKAVKRVLELPANARVLDLKWTLTSKPELSYAKGVERYVDHYWKIQFGEKIPGFDSRWIFPDSE
;
A
#
# COMPACT_ATOMS: atom_id res chain seq x y z
N MET A 1 -3.60 15.67 -11.71
CA MET A 1 -4.80 14.98 -12.24
C MET A 1 -4.67 13.51 -11.87
N ILE A 2 -5.74 12.87 -11.40
CA ILE A 2 -5.74 11.41 -11.28
C ILE A 2 -6.11 10.83 -12.64
N HIS A 3 -5.20 10.04 -13.19
CA HIS A 3 -5.43 9.22 -14.35
C HIS A 3 -5.20 7.79 -13.90
N HIS A 4 -6.26 7.01 -13.66
CA HIS A 4 -6.13 5.74 -12.92
C HIS A 4 -5.19 4.77 -13.62
N TYR A 5 -5.08 4.82 -14.95
CA TYR A 5 -4.13 3.99 -15.69
C TYR A 5 -2.69 4.27 -15.29
N GLU A 6 -2.31 5.54 -15.17
CA GLU A 6 -0.92 5.94 -14.87
C GLU A 6 -0.64 5.83 -13.37
N THR A 7 -1.58 6.25 -12.53
CA THR A 7 -1.43 6.20 -11.06
C THR A 7 -1.13 4.79 -10.58
N PHE A 8 -1.87 3.78 -11.04
CA PHE A 8 -1.63 2.41 -10.61
C PHE A 8 -0.39 1.77 -11.27
N GLN A 9 0.00 2.18 -12.47
CA GLN A 9 1.27 1.72 -13.05
C GLN A 9 2.48 2.25 -12.28
N VAL A 10 2.43 3.52 -11.88
CA VAL A 10 3.45 4.14 -11.01
C VAL A 10 3.50 3.42 -9.67
N LEU A 11 2.35 3.18 -9.02
CA LEU A 11 2.28 2.45 -7.76
C LEU A 11 2.91 1.05 -7.84
N GLU A 12 2.58 0.27 -8.87
CA GLU A 12 3.17 -1.08 -9.05
C GLU A 12 4.68 -1.03 -9.31
N THR A 13 5.14 -0.01 -10.04
CA THR A 13 6.58 0.20 -10.28
C THR A 13 7.30 0.54 -8.97
N LEU A 14 6.77 1.49 -8.19
CA LEU A 14 7.30 1.86 -6.87
C LEU A 14 7.32 0.65 -5.93
N LEU A 15 6.25 -0.16 -5.95
CA LEU A 15 6.14 -1.37 -5.15
C LEU A 15 7.21 -2.41 -5.53
N SER A 16 7.45 -2.59 -6.83
CA SER A 16 8.50 -3.49 -7.34
C SER A 16 9.91 -3.01 -6.97
N LEU A 17 10.12 -1.70 -6.90
CA LEU A 17 11.37 -1.07 -6.45
C LEU A 17 11.55 -1.07 -4.92
N GLY A 18 10.55 -1.52 -4.14
CA GLY A 18 10.58 -1.48 -2.68
C GLY A 18 10.42 -0.08 -2.09
N MET A 19 9.82 0.85 -2.84
CA MET A 19 9.49 2.21 -2.42
C MET A 19 8.13 2.24 -1.69
N ASP A 20 8.04 1.46 -0.61
CA ASP A 20 6.81 1.20 0.13
C ASP A 20 6.25 2.44 0.85
N ARG A 21 7.08 3.45 1.11
CA ARG A 21 6.61 4.75 1.64
C ARG A 21 5.76 5.49 0.62
N GLU A 22 6.27 5.61 -0.59
CA GLU A 22 5.64 6.30 -1.71
C GLU A 22 4.35 5.57 -2.08
N VAL A 23 4.38 4.23 -2.15
CA VAL A 23 3.18 3.40 -2.36
C VAL A 23 2.08 3.73 -1.36
N VAL A 24 2.37 3.72 -0.05
CA VAL A 24 1.34 3.99 0.97
C VAL A 24 0.84 5.45 0.89
N THR A 25 1.73 6.39 0.57
CA THR A 25 1.37 7.81 0.41
C THR A 25 0.40 8.00 -0.76
N ASP A 26 0.74 7.42 -1.91
CA ASP A 26 -0.05 7.54 -3.13
C ASP A 26 -1.34 6.73 -3.06
N PHE A 27 -1.32 5.57 -2.38
CA PHE A 27 -2.52 4.77 -2.11
C PHE A 27 -3.56 5.57 -1.32
N TYR A 28 -3.16 6.22 -0.23
CA TYR A 28 -4.08 7.09 0.52
C TYR A 28 -4.47 8.34 -0.27
N SER A 29 -3.54 8.91 -1.05
CA SER A 29 -3.84 10.05 -1.92
C SER A 29 -4.90 9.70 -2.96
N PHE A 30 -4.83 8.51 -3.56
CA PHE A 30 -5.85 8.00 -4.47
C PHE A 30 -7.20 7.87 -3.75
N LEU A 31 -7.23 7.21 -2.58
CA LEU A 31 -8.47 7.01 -1.80
C LEU A 31 -9.17 8.33 -1.43
N VAL A 32 -8.40 9.39 -1.16
CA VAL A 32 -8.98 10.72 -0.85
C VAL A 32 -9.73 11.33 -2.04
N HIS A 33 -9.42 10.91 -3.25
CA HIS A 33 -10.02 11.44 -4.47
C HIS A 33 -11.10 10.55 -5.08
N THR A 34 -11.46 9.43 -4.44
CA THR A 34 -12.59 8.60 -4.87
C THR A 34 -13.94 9.28 -4.58
N GLY A 35 -15.02 8.80 -5.19
CA GLY A 35 -16.37 9.28 -4.89
C GLY A 35 -16.80 8.98 -3.45
N SER A 36 -17.95 9.52 -3.03
CA SER A 36 -18.48 9.34 -1.65
C SER A 36 -18.69 7.88 -1.24
N THR A 37 -18.81 6.97 -2.20
CA THR A 37 -18.92 5.52 -2.02
C THR A 37 -17.63 4.77 -2.40
N ASN A 38 -16.48 5.46 -2.42
CA ASN A 38 -15.20 4.97 -2.91
C ASN A 38 -15.18 4.56 -4.40
N THR A 39 -16.05 5.15 -5.22
CA THR A 39 -16.05 4.87 -6.65
C THR A 39 -14.86 5.52 -7.36
N GLY A 40 -14.20 4.73 -8.20
CA GLY A 40 -13.17 5.19 -9.13
C GLY A 40 -13.75 5.81 -10.39
N PHE A 41 -12.91 6.57 -11.07
CA PHE A 41 -13.21 7.37 -12.27
C PHE A 41 -12.18 7.04 -13.37
N GLU A 42 -12.50 7.30 -14.64
CA GLU A 42 -11.58 7.04 -15.76
C GLU A 42 -10.48 8.13 -15.94
N PHE A 43 -10.84 9.40 -15.94
CA PHE A 43 -9.90 10.52 -16.11
C PHE A 43 -10.48 11.82 -15.52
N ASP A 44 -9.84 12.97 -15.69
CA ASP A 44 -10.41 14.30 -15.37
C ASP A 44 -11.02 14.47 -13.96
N ILE A 45 -10.48 13.77 -12.96
CA ILE A 45 -10.67 14.15 -11.57
C ILE A 45 -9.52 15.03 -11.17
N TRP A 46 -9.78 16.33 -11.26
CA TRP A 46 -8.82 17.38 -10.94
C TRP A 46 -8.75 17.52 -9.43
N ALA A 47 -7.53 17.50 -8.90
CA ALA A 47 -7.32 17.79 -7.49
C ALA A 47 -7.80 19.21 -7.19
N TRP A 48 -8.41 19.39 -6.02
CA TRP A 48 -8.80 20.71 -5.50
C TRP A 48 -9.89 21.48 -6.27
N ARG A 49 -10.62 20.86 -7.21
CA ARG A 49 -11.74 21.47 -7.97
C ARG A 49 -13.12 21.02 -7.48
N ASP A 50 -14.18 21.42 -8.19
CA ASP A 50 -15.61 21.20 -7.89
C ASP A 50 -16.08 19.73 -7.85
N ARG A 51 -15.16 18.76 -7.92
CA ARG A 51 -15.42 17.30 -7.94
C ARG A 51 -16.41 16.89 -9.03
N ASN A 52 -16.65 17.74 -10.03
CA ASN A 52 -17.57 17.48 -11.12
C ASN A 52 -16.91 16.52 -12.12
N PHE A 53 -17.47 15.33 -12.24
CA PHE A 53 -16.96 14.28 -13.11
C PHE A 53 -17.45 14.41 -14.57
N HIS A 54 -18.27 15.41 -14.90
CA HIS A 54 -18.76 15.66 -16.26
C HIS A 54 -19.32 14.37 -16.91
N ASN A 55 -18.71 13.91 -17.99
CA ASN A 55 -19.11 12.69 -18.71
C ASN A 55 -18.35 11.43 -18.26
N ASN A 56 -17.55 11.50 -17.21
CA ASN A 56 -16.80 10.38 -16.66
C ASN A 56 -17.57 9.70 -15.51
N TYR A 57 -18.56 8.91 -15.88
CA TYR A 57 -19.51 8.31 -14.95
C TYR A 57 -18.87 7.18 -14.09
N PRO A 58 -18.90 7.27 -12.75
CA PRO A 58 -18.51 6.17 -11.88
C PRO A 58 -19.61 5.09 -11.77
N PRO A 59 -19.28 3.83 -11.45
CA PRO A 59 -17.94 3.31 -11.17
C PRO A 59 -17.18 2.90 -12.43
N HIS A 60 -15.93 3.35 -12.56
CA HIS A 60 -15.06 2.90 -13.65
C HIS A 60 -14.46 1.51 -13.33
N GLY A 61 -14.81 0.49 -14.12
CA GLY A 61 -14.44 -0.91 -13.87
C GLY A 61 -12.93 -1.15 -13.87
N TRP A 62 -12.19 -0.50 -14.77
CA TRP A 62 -10.73 -0.66 -14.84
C TRP A 62 -10.03 -0.03 -13.64
N CYS A 63 -10.55 1.09 -13.13
CA CYS A 63 -10.06 1.71 -11.91
C CYS A 63 -10.23 0.77 -10.72
N ALA A 64 -11.39 0.13 -10.60
CA ALA A 64 -11.65 -0.87 -9.55
C ALA A 64 -10.71 -2.08 -9.66
N ALA A 65 -10.49 -2.60 -10.87
CA ALA A 65 -9.58 -3.73 -11.10
C ALA A 65 -8.13 -3.39 -10.69
N ARG A 66 -7.62 -2.24 -11.13
CA ARG A 66 -6.25 -1.79 -10.81
C ARG A 66 -6.06 -1.45 -9.33
N PHE A 67 -7.08 -0.91 -8.67
CA PHE A 67 -7.06 -0.71 -7.22
C PHE A 67 -6.96 -2.05 -6.47
N ASN A 68 -7.79 -3.04 -6.85
CA ASN A 68 -7.78 -4.35 -6.23
C ASN A 68 -6.45 -5.09 -6.45
N GLU A 69 -5.89 -4.99 -7.66
CA GLU A 69 -4.57 -5.53 -7.99
C GLU A 69 -3.48 -4.90 -7.13
N CYS A 70 -3.43 -3.57 -7.07
CA CYS A 70 -2.44 -2.84 -6.27
C CYS A 70 -2.56 -3.18 -4.78
N PHE A 71 -3.78 -3.15 -4.23
CA PHE A 71 -4.01 -3.48 -2.83
C PHE A 71 -3.66 -4.94 -2.51
N ARG A 72 -3.99 -5.88 -3.41
CA ARG A 72 -3.54 -7.26 -3.31
C ARG A 72 -2.01 -7.32 -3.30
N ASN A 73 -1.35 -6.69 -4.27
CA ASN A 73 0.09 -6.75 -4.45
C ASN A 73 0.88 -6.10 -3.29
N MET A 74 0.31 -5.11 -2.61
CA MET A 74 0.87 -4.59 -1.36
C MET A 74 1.01 -5.68 -0.29
N LEU A 75 0.11 -6.67 -0.28
CA LEU A 75 0.02 -7.72 0.75
C LEU A 75 0.59 -9.07 0.27
N VAL A 76 0.26 -9.50 -0.95
CA VAL A 76 0.68 -10.75 -1.58
C VAL A 76 0.95 -10.47 -3.06
N ARG A 77 2.22 -10.60 -3.48
CA ARG A 77 2.64 -10.32 -4.85
C ARG A 77 3.61 -11.39 -5.35
N GLU A 78 3.32 -11.94 -6.51
CA GLU A 78 4.23 -12.80 -7.26
C GLU A 78 5.36 -11.97 -7.89
N ASP A 79 6.56 -12.52 -7.89
CA ASP A 79 7.64 -12.01 -8.74
C ASP A 79 7.37 -12.43 -10.19
N THR A 80 7.61 -11.53 -11.13
CA THR A 80 7.34 -11.75 -12.57
C THR A 80 8.45 -12.50 -13.29
N HIS A 81 9.65 -12.61 -12.69
CA HIS A 81 10.83 -13.21 -13.33
C HIS A 81 11.28 -14.50 -12.65
N ASP A 82 11.07 -14.62 -11.34
CA ASP A 82 11.46 -15.78 -10.54
C ASP A 82 10.27 -16.40 -9.83
N PRO A 83 10.30 -17.71 -9.49
CA PRO A 83 9.26 -18.37 -8.70
C PRO A 83 9.32 -17.94 -7.21
N VAL A 84 9.08 -16.66 -6.95
CA VAL A 84 9.18 -16.03 -5.61
C VAL A 84 7.85 -15.38 -5.27
N LEU A 85 7.42 -15.55 -4.02
CA LEU A 85 6.23 -14.89 -3.49
C LEU A 85 6.63 -13.82 -2.48
N HIS A 86 6.24 -12.58 -2.71
CA HIS A 86 6.42 -11.48 -1.78
C HIS A 86 5.20 -11.30 -0.88
N LEU A 87 5.46 -11.13 0.42
CA LEU A 87 4.44 -10.85 1.44
C LEU A 87 4.73 -9.49 2.08
N ALA A 88 3.65 -8.76 2.37
CA ALA A 88 3.71 -7.47 3.06
C ALA A 88 4.64 -6.43 2.39
N SER A 89 4.69 -6.42 1.05
CA SER A 89 5.52 -5.48 0.28
C SER A 89 5.26 -4.01 0.61
N ALA A 90 4.05 -3.66 1.03
CA ALA A 90 3.78 -2.35 1.63
C ALA A 90 2.70 -2.47 2.71
N LEU A 91 2.97 -1.91 3.89
CA LEU A 91 2.03 -1.84 5.00
C LEU A 91 1.93 -0.40 5.49
N ALA A 92 0.72 0.05 5.84
CA ALA A 92 0.57 1.37 6.43
C ALA A 92 0.98 1.38 7.92
N PRO A 93 1.60 2.46 8.42
CA PRO A 93 2.02 2.56 9.82
C PRO A 93 0.92 2.27 10.84
N LEU A 94 -0.31 2.77 10.60
CA LEU A 94 -1.43 2.56 11.51
C LEU A 94 -1.91 1.10 11.58
N TRP A 95 -1.58 0.27 10.59
CA TRP A 95 -1.97 -1.15 10.58
C TRP A 95 -1.12 -2.00 11.53
N LEU A 96 0.07 -1.50 11.92
CA LEU A 96 1.03 -2.19 12.78
C LEU A 96 1.13 -1.60 14.18
N GLN A 97 0.15 -0.78 14.61
CA GLN A 97 0.09 -0.35 16.00
C GLN A 97 -0.09 -1.56 16.93
N PRO A 98 0.48 -1.56 18.15
CA PRO A 98 0.33 -2.67 19.08
C PRO A 98 -1.13 -3.05 19.30
N GLY A 99 -1.43 -4.36 19.24
CA GLY A 99 -2.79 -4.90 19.33
C GLY A 99 -3.61 -4.85 18.04
N LYS A 100 -3.07 -4.28 16.95
CA LYS A 100 -3.67 -4.38 15.61
C LYS A 100 -3.25 -5.66 14.91
N GLN A 101 -4.06 -6.05 13.93
CA GLN A 101 -3.86 -7.24 13.13
C GLN A 101 -4.01 -6.90 11.64
N VAL A 102 -3.08 -7.40 10.83
CA VAL A 102 -3.24 -7.49 9.36
C VAL A 102 -3.45 -8.96 9.02
N LYS A 103 -4.60 -9.27 8.42
CA LYS A 103 -4.97 -10.65 8.09
C LYS A 103 -5.28 -10.81 6.61
N VAL A 104 -4.57 -11.73 5.96
CA VAL A 104 -4.83 -12.20 4.61
C VAL A 104 -5.34 -13.64 4.70
N THR A 105 -6.47 -13.92 4.07
CA THR A 105 -7.11 -15.23 4.14
C THR A 105 -7.28 -15.80 2.73
N ASN A 106 -6.75 -17.00 2.51
CA ASN A 106 -6.90 -17.77 1.28
C ASN A 106 -6.60 -16.96 0.01
N ALA A 107 -5.53 -16.16 0.02
CA ALA A 107 -5.13 -15.38 -1.15
C ALA A 107 -4.63 -16.35 -2.24
N PRO A 108 -5.26 -16.36 -3.44
CA PRO A 108 -4.81 -17.19 -4.53
C PRO A 108 -3.51 -16.64 -5.11
N THR A 109 -2.60 -17.53 -5.46
CA THR A 109 -1.33 -17.25 -6.14
C THR A 109 -1.05 -18.28 -7.23
N ASP A 110 -0.04 -18.02 -8.05
CA ASP A 110 0.42 -18.98 -9.07
C ASP A 110 0.90 -20.32 -8.45
N PHE A 111 1.30 -20.29 -7.18
CA PHE A 111 1.87 -21.42 -6.43
C PHE A 111 0.81 -22.24 -5.67
N GLY A 112 -0.37 -21.69 -5.42
CA GLY A 112 -1.39 -22.25 -4.54
C GLY A 112 -2.14 -21.14 -3.79
N THR A 113 -2.52 -21.38 -2.54
CA THR A 113 -3.11 -20.33 -1.69
C THR A 113 -2.25 -20.08 -0.47
N ILE A 114 -2.33 -18.86 0.06
CA ILE A 114 -1.70 -18.51 1.34
C ILE A 114 -2.66 -17.71 2.21
N SER A 115 -2.72 -18.07 3.48
CA SER A 115 -3.22 -17.19 4.54
C SER A 115 -2.04 -16.75 5.39
N TYR A 116 -2.07 -15.51 5.88
CA TYR A 116 -1.16 -15.10 6.95
C TYR A 116 -1.78 -14.03 7.83
N THR A 117 -1.30 -13.94 9.06
CA THR A 117 -1.73 -12.94 10.04
C THR A 117 -0.50 -12.31 10.66
N ILE A 118 -0.45 -10.98 10.68
CA ILE A 118 0.55 -10.20 11.41
C ILE A 118 -0.13 -9.65 12.67
N ASP A 119 0.26 -10.18 13.82
CA ASP A 119 -0.18 -9.69 15.13
C ASP A 119 0.87 -8.72 15.66
N ALA A 120 0.55 -7.42 15.64
CA ALA A 120 1.48 -6.38 16.08
C ALA A 120 1.54 -6.30 17.61
N THR A 121 2.76 -6.24 18.15
CA THR A 121 3.03 -6.13 19.60
C THR A 121 3.86 -4.87 19.88
N GLU A 122 4.02 -4.49 21.15
CA GLU A 122 4.77 -3.27 21.52
C GLU A 122 6.24 -3.29 21.06
N GLY A 123 6.86 -4.47 20.97
CA GLY A 123 8.27 -4.62 20.62
C GLY A 123 8.52 -5.37 19.31
N GLY A 124 7.50 -5.57 18.47
CA GLY A 124 7.61 -6.50 17.36
C GLY A 124 6.31 -6.88 16.68
N ALA A 125 6.32 -8.04 16.05
CA ALA A 125 5.12 -8.70 15.56
C ALA A 125 5.34 -10.21 15.52
N LYS A 126 4.25 -10.97 15.68
CA LYS A 126 4.22 -12.39 15.37
C LYS A 126 3.46 -12.58 14.07
N VAL A 127 4.07 -13.26 13.10
CA VAL A 127 3.46 -13.56 11.82
C VAL A 127 3.18 -15.06 11.76
N THR A 128 1.91 -15.42 11.62
CA THR A 128 1.50 -16.82 11.41
C THR A 128 1.20 -17.02 9.94
N LEU A 129 1.84 -17.99 9.30
CA LEU A 129 1.68 -18.33 7.89
C LEU A 129 1.01 -19.71 7.76
N ASP A 130 0.03 -19.80 6.87
CA ASP A 130 -0.66 -21.03 6.51
C ASP A 130 -0.74 -21.17 4.98
N PRO A 131 0.35 -21.60 4.34
CA PRO A 131 0.38 -21.85 2.91
C PRO A 131 -0.11 -23.25 2.54
N THR A 132 -0.89 -23.31 1.46
CA THR A 132 -1.33 -24.53 0.77
C THR A 132 -0.85 -24.49 -0.67
N TRP A 133 0.28 -25.14 -0.95
CA TRP A 133 0.92 -25.11 -2.26
C TRP A 133 0.46 -26.24 -3.17
N ARG A 134 0.14 -25.90 -4.42
CA ARG A 134 0.08 -26.84 -5.54
C ARG A 134 1.47 -27.06 -6.13
N SER A 135 2.25 -25.98 -6.24
CA SER A 135 3.66 -25.99 -6.63
C SER A 135 4.38 -24.93 -5.80
N ALA A 136 5.18 -25.34 -4.82
CA ALA A 136 5.78 -24.40 -3.88
C ALA A 136 6.68 -23.37 -4.58
N PRO A 137 6.65 -22.09 -4.16
CA PRO A 137 7.63 -21.11 -4.64
C PRO A 137 9.04 -21.51 -4.19
N LYS A 138 10.05 -21.08 -4.93
CA LYS A 138 11.46 -21.24 -4.55
C LYS A 138 11.77 -20.51 -3.25
N SER A 139 11.14 -19.35 -3.02
CA SER A 139 11.31 -18.56 -1.81
C SER A 139 10.06 -17.73 -1.53
N VAL A 140 9.77 -17.52 -0.24
CA VAL A 140 8.78 -16.54 0.22
C VAL A 140 9.54 -15.38 0.84
N ARG A 141 9.29 -14.15 0.39
CA ARG A 141 9.99 -12.95 0.85
C ARG A 141 9.07 -12.09 1.69
N PHE A 142 9.36 -11.94 2.97
CA PHE A 142 8.63 -11.02 3.85
C PHE A 142 9.36 -9.68 3.92
N HIS A 143 8.66 -8.60 3.61
CA HIS A 143 9.24 -7.26 3.60
C HIS A 143 9.06 -6.57 4.94
N ILE A 144 10.14 -5.96 5.44
CA ILE A 144 10.16 -5.12 6.62
C ILE A 144 9.79 -3.68 6.21
N PRO A 145 8.71 -3.11 6.77
CA PRO A 145 8.26 -1.77 6.40
C PRO A 145 9.33 -0.69 6.60
N TRP A 146 9.34 0.34 5.77
CA TRP A 146 10.36 1.41 5.80
C TRP A 146 10.44 2.17 7.13
N PHE A 147 9.37 2.17 7.91
CA PHE A 147 9.27 2.81 9.22
C PHE A 147 9.62 1.86 10.37
N ALA A 148 10.01 0.62 10.09
CA ALA A 148 10.41 -0.37 11.09
C ALA A 148 11.94 -0.54 11.12
N GLU A 149 12.52 -0.42 12.30
CA GLU A 149 13.91 -0.76 12.55
C GLU A 149 13.99 -2.19 13.12
N LEU A 150 14.34 -3.17 12.27
CA LEU A 150 14.45 -4.57 12.68
C LEU A 150 15.64 -4.79 13.61
N LYS A 151 15.38 -5.37 14.79
CA LYS A 151 16.39 -5.73 15.79
C LYS A 151 16.78 -7.21 15.69
N SER A 152 15.79 -8.08 15.56
CA SER A 152 16.01 -9.50 15.27
C SER A 152 14.78 -10.14 14.63
N ALA A 153 14.99 -11.27 13.97
CA ALA A 153 13.93 -12.07 13.38
C ALA A 153 14.25 -13.55 13.50
N SER A 154 13.22 -14.39 13.63
CA SER A 154 13.35 -15.84 13.58
C SER A 154 12.20 -16.49 12.83
N VAL A 155 12.50 -17.52 12.06
CA VAL A 155 11.54 -18.33 11.31
C VAL A 155 11.53 -19.73 11.88
N ASP A 156 10.37 -20.18 12.35
CA ASP A 156 10.19 -21.47 13.01
C ASP A 156 11.25 -21.73 14.09
N GLY A 157 11.57 -20.69 14.88
CA GLY A 157 12.55 -20.72 15.96
C GLY A 157 14.03 -20.57 15.54
N LYS A 158 14.34 -20.46 14.24
CA LYS A 158 15.71 -20.25 13.74
C LYS A 158 15.95 -18.80 13.37
N GLU A 159 17.04 -18.22 13.86
CA GLU A 159 17.40 -16.84 13.56
C GLU A 159 17.63 -16.63 12.06
N VAL A 160 17.13 -15.50 11.54
CA VAL A 160 17.30 -15.09 10.15
C VAL A 160 17.70 -13.62 10.08
N LYS A 161 18.44 -13.25 9.03
CA LYS A 161 18.88 -11.87 8.79
C LYS A 161 18.14 -11.28 7.60
N ALA A 162 17.74 -10.02 7.72
CA ALA A 162 17.19 -9.29 6.60
C ALA A 162 18.31 -8.73 5.71
N VAL A 163 18.11 -8.82 4.41
CA VAL A 163 18.96 -8.15 3.40
C VAL A 163 18.11 -7.09 2.73
N LYS A 164 18.54 -5.82 2.78
CA LYS A 164 17.77 -4.68 2.21
C LYS A 164 16.30 -4.66 2.67
N ARG A 165 16.04 -4.87 3.96
CA ARG A 165 14.68 -4.96 4.56
C ARG A 165 13.85 -6.17 4.10
N VAL A 166 14.45 -7.21 3.54
CA VAL A 166 13.72 -8.42 3.11
C VAL A 166 14.24 -9.64 3.86
N LEU A 167 13.32 -10.41 4.43
CA LEU A 167 13.57 -11.73 4.99
C LEU A 167 13.19 -12.79 3.95
N GLU A 168 14.12 -13.69 3.64
CA GLU A 168 13.81 -14.88 2.85
C GLU A 168 13.38 -16.02 3.77
N LEU A 169 12.22 -16.60 3.46
CA LEU A 169 11.56 -17.63 4.24
C LEU A 169 11.49 -18.93 3.40
N PRO A 170 11.65 -20.11 4.01
CA PRO A 170 11.28 -21.36 3.39
C PRO A 170 9.80 -21.35 2.99
N ALA A 171 9.45 -22.00 1.88
CA ALA A 171 8.06 -22.07 1.42
C ALA A 171 7.11 -22.72 2.44
N ASN A 172 7.62 -23.59 3.32
CA ASN A 172 6.85 -24.24 4.38
C ASN A 172 6.90 -23.50 5.72
N ALA A 173 7.45 -22.28 5.78
CA ALA A 173 7.47 -21.48 7.02
C ALA A 173 6.08 -21.36 7.63
N ARG A 174 5.99 -21.40 8.97
CA ARG A 174 4.72 -21.32 9.71
C ARG A 174 4.67 -20.16 10.68
N VAL A 175 5.80 -19.83 11.31
CA VAL A 175 5.88 -18.72 12.26
C VAL A 175 7.10 -17.87 11.94
N LEU A 176 6.89 -16.57 11.80
CA LEU A 176 7.93 -15.57 11.75
C LEU A 176 7.74 -14.62 12.95
N ASP A 177 8.70 -14.64 13.87
CA ASP A 177 8.75 -13.73 15.00
C ASP A 177 9.68 -12.57 14.66
N LEU A 178 9.19 -11.35 14.86
CA LEU A 178 9.89 -10.10 14.56
C LEU A 178 10.05 -9.30 15.84
N LYS A 179 11.26 -8.80 16.07
CA LYS A 179 11.52 -7.75 17.06
C LYS A 179 11.98 -6.50 16.32
N TRP A 180 11.23 -5.42 16.46
CA TRP A 180 11.52 -4.16 15.80
C TRP A 180 11.10 -2.98 16.67
N THR A 181 11.60 -1.80 16.30
CA THR A 181 11.06 -0.53 16.78
C THR A 181 10.35 0.16 15.63
N LEU A 182 9.10 0.56 15.82
CA LEU A 182 8.36 1.31 14.81
C LEU A 182 8.53 2.81 15.01
N THR A 183 8.82 3.52 13.92
CA THR A 183 8.74 4.98 13.87
C THR A 183 7.29 5.37 13.66
N SER A 184 6.72 6.14 14.59
CA SER A 184 5.34 6.62 14.47
C SER A 184 5.18 7.56 13.27
N LYS A 185 4.11 7.34 12.51
CA LYS A 185 3.75 8.11 11.31
C LYS A 185 2.24 8.38 11.24
N PRO A 186 1.67 9.05 12.27
CA PRO A 186 0.22 9.29 12.32
C PRO A 186 -0.28 10.12 11.14
N GLU A 187 0.61 10.91 10.54
CA GLU A 187 0.36 11.74 9.36
C GLU A 187 0.13 10.94 8.07
N LEU A 188 0.48 9.65 8.05
CA LEU A 188 0.32 8.77 6.89
C LEU A 188 -0.90 7.85 7.08
N SER A 189 -2.08 8.47 7.00
CA SER A 189 -3.37 7.80 7.15
C SER A 189 -4.44 8.43 6.25
N TYR A 190 -5.51 7.69 5.97
CA TYR A 190 -6.64 8.21 5.20
C TYR A 190 -7.23 9.48 5.84
N ALA A 191 -7.47 9.46 7.15
CA ALA A 191 -8.03 10.61 7.86
C ALA A 191 -7.16 11.87 7.72
N LYS A 192 -5.83 11.72 7.84
CA LYS A 192 -4.90 12.84 7.62
C LYS A 192 -4.80 13.26 6.16
N GLY A 193 -4.96 12.32 5.23
CA GLY A 193 -5.12 12.63 3.81
C GLY A 193 -6.34 13.49 3.53
N VAL A 194 -7.50 13.17 4.12
CA VAL A 194 -8.74 13.95 4.02
C VAL A 194 -8.58 15.33 4.67
N GLU A 195 -7.98 15.42 5.86
CA GLU A 195 -7.72 16.70 6.54
C GLU A 195 -6.87 17.64 5.68
N ARG A 196 -5.74 17.13 5.15
CA ARG A 196 -4.90 17.87 4.21
C ARG A 196 -5.67 18.25 2.96
N TYR A 197 -6.55 17.36 2.51
CA TYR A 197 -7.33 17.63 1.32
C TYR A 197 -8.28 18.80 1.52
N VAL A 198 -9.08 18.76 2.58
CA VAL A 198 -10.02 19.82 2.89
C VAL A 198 -9.29 21.16 3.12
N ASP A 199 -8.17 21.15 3.84
CA ASP A 199 -7.36 22.35 4.07
C ASP A 199 -6.86 22.97 2.75
N HIS A 200 -6.22 22.20 1.89
CA HIS A 200 -5.72 22.69 0.60
C HIS A 200 -6.85 23.12 -0.33
N TYR A 201 -7.96 22.38 -0.37
CA TYR A 201 -9.14 22.72 -1.16
C TYR A 201 -9.61 24.14 -0.83
N TRP A 202 -9.88 24.42 0.46
CA TRP A 202 -10.39 25.73 0.86
C TRP A 202 -9.39 26.85 0.63
N LYS A 203 -8.10 26.65 0.93
CA LYS A 203 -7.05 27.62 0.61
C LYS A 203 -7.04 28.00 -0.85
N ILE A 204 -7.12 27.01 -1.74
CA ILE A 204 -7.18 27.23 -3.20
C ILE A 204 -8.46 27.98 -3.59
N GLN A 205 -9.62 27.60 -3.05
CA GLN A 205 -10.90 28.28 -3.34
C GLN A 205 -10.90 29.75 -2.87
N PHE A 206 -10.16 30.08 -1.81
CA PHE A 206 -9.98 31.44 -1.32
C PHE A 206 -8.81 32.22 -1.97
N GLY A 207 -8.17 31.65 -3.00
CA GLY A 207 -7.10 32.30 -3.75
C GLY A 207 -5.74 32.32 -3.04
N GLU A 208 -5.55 31.51 -2.00
CA GLU A 208 -4.27 31.39 -1.32
C GLU A 208 -3.27 30.59 -2.15
N LYS A 209 -1.99 30.99 -2.08
CA LYS A 209 -0.88 30.22 -2.66
C LYS A 209 -0.40 29.18 -1.67
N ILE A 210 -0.39 27.92 -2.08
CA ILE A 210 0.20 26.83 -1.29
C ILE A 210 1.70 26.73 -1.63
N PRO A 211 2.62 26.89 -0.66
CA PRO A 211 4.05 26.77 -0.92
C PRO A 211 4.43 25.41 -1.53
N GLY A 212 5.25 25.42 -2.58
CA GLY A 212 5.68 24.21 -3.29
C GLY A 212 4.62 23.57 -4.19
N PHE A 213 3.45 24.21 -4.35
CA PHE A 213 2.37 23.74 -5.19
C PHE A 213 2.13 24.70 -6.35
N ASP A 214 2.20 24.17 -7.58
CA ASP A 214 1.96 24.94 -8.80
C ASP A 214 0.48 24.89 -9.18
N SER A 215 -0.24 25.97 -8.88
CA SER A 215 -1.69 26.08 -9.10
C SER A 215 -2.09 26.37 -10.56
N ARG A 216 -1.13 26.56 -11.48
CA ARG A 216 -1.41 26.84 -12.91
C ARG A 216 -2.21 25.71 -13.59
N TRP A 217 -2.14 24.50 -13.06
CA TRP A 217 -2.87 23.34 -13.55
C TRP A 217 -4.29 23.20 -12.98
N ILE A 218 -4.72 24.07 -12.06
CA ILE A 218 -6.08 24.05 -11.49
C ILE A 218 -6.98 25.04 -12.20
N PHE A 219 -6.47 26.19 -12.61
CA PHE A 219 -7.23 27.16 -13.38
C PHE A 219 -6.44 27.39 -14.67
N PRO A 220 -6.68 26.60 -15.74
CA PRO A 220 -6.18 27.02 -17.04
C PRO A 220 -6.77 28.42 -17.27
N ASP A 221 -5.91 29.37 -17.65
CA ASP A 221 -6.32 30.75 -17.90
C ASP A 221 -7.59 30.73 -18.75
N SER A 222 -8.64 31.39 -18.27
CA SER A 222 -9.86 31.57 -19.04
C SER A 222 -9.54 32.51 -20.21
N GLU A 223 -9.27 31.95 -21.38
CA GLU A 223 -9.51 32.63 -22.66
C GLU A 223 -11.00 32.57 -23.03
#